data_AF-A0A2C6AEQ0-F1
#
_entry.id   AF-A0A2C6AEQ0-F1
#
_cell.length_a   1.000
_cell.length_b   1.000
_cell.length_c   1.000
_cell.angle_alpha   90.00
_cell.angle_beta   90.00
_cell.angle_gamma   90.00
#
_symmetry.space_group_name_H-M   'P 1'
#
loop_
_entity.id
_entity.type
_entity.pdbx_description
1 polymer ?
#
loop_
_entity_poly.entity_id
_entity_poly.type
_entity_poly.pdbx_seq_one_letter_code
_entity_poly.pdbx_strand_id
1 'polypeptide(L)'
;MAKQHALFSRRLPPITARRLAALLLCLSLLALAFIALLTSAVPLSPSLAAHDRRIAVPRASLSNLSPLRQTANTPPPRQGDDHGRDDHEYAGSSWSVDSRWLSVPFSSSLTQDSRRVVLPPLRQRQPIYCYYDTTVSESRDETEAEKELLLTWRRAWWASGFRPVVLNEAVAKRNPRYAELRRLDSDDHVRKDLTRWLAWETMGGGLMAHYTLLPTLPDDPTLSSFRRGQLPNLMRWQALGDAFFAGRNESISAAIRQAMEPAGLSLLETSMSDLPGDLFELGNAPASLASYTPAILRKKYGKVAESFEQSRAHGLRSLNRLINTHLHISWQNQFPNGIEVLKPRPEHTTEMISSALKLAQQLASCSDSPMPSTCPPNQPDCRPCVATAPMRVTTPSRYLNSSLIFSIGTVPHPWTLALLDNMRESFNVSWIRRESSRDPWLTVVTQALLGTGVSGARRIMSLKEAVAREHVESNSLWLAAEKDDPRDLDWFFGFAVPERGMDPGRSESPVPADRLRESKAEPDTLHNGPVASEKDLAKEAPLLERAQHVLTRTGTTEEIKLRASLEAWNMADTEVWRNRRRPTSAEPLA
;
A
#
# COMPACT_ATOMS: atom_id res chain seq x y z
N MET A 1 -47.64 48.23 22.37
CA MET A 1 -46.59 49.00 23.09
C MET A 1 -45.23 48.40 22.75
N ALA A 2 -44.31 49.15 22.13
CA ALA A 2 -42.99 48.66 21.74
C ALA A 2 -42.03 48.68 22.95
N LYS A 3 -41.37 47.55 23.25
CA LYS A 3 -40.37 47.42 24.33
C LYS A 3 -39.13 48.26 23.99
N GLN A 4 -38.76 49.18 24.88
CA GLN A 4 -37.52 49.97 24.79
C GLN A 4 -36.41 49.28 25.59
N HIS A 5 -35.24 49.08 24.98
CA HIS A 5 -34.07 48.49 25.62
C HIS A 5 -33.12 49.58 26.13
N ALA A 6 -32.67 49.45 27.38
CA ALA A 6 -31.67 50.30 28.02
C ALA A 6 -30.38 49.51 28.27
N LEU A 7 -29.23 50.15 28.09
CA LEU A 7 -27.90 49.58 28.29
C LEU A 7 -27.11 50.55 29.18
N PHE A 8 -26.59 50.07 30.31
CA PHE A 8 -25.90 50.87 31.34
C PHE A 8 -26.64 52.15 31.75
N SER A 9 -27.91 51.99 32.15
CA SER A 9 -28.75 53.03 32.77
C SER A 9 -28.89 54.37 32.02
N ARG A 10 -28.43 54.46 30.76
CA ARG A 10 -28.74 55.55 29.83
C ARG A 10 -29.67 55.06 28.73
N ARG A 11 -30.71 55.85 28.45
CA ARG A 11 -31.67 55.58 27.37
C ARG A 11 -30.94 55.68 26.03
N LEU A 12 -30.89 54.59 25.27
CA LEU A 12 -30.35 54.59 23.93
C LEU A 12 -31.32 55.34 23.00
N PRO A 13 -30.86 56.31 22.19
CA PRO A 13 -31.73 57.01 21.25
C PRO A 13 -32.23 56.01 20.19
N PRO A 14 -33.47 56.18 19.70
CA PRO A 14 -34.02 55.30 18.68
C PRO A 14 -33.12 55.30 17.44
N ILE A 15 -32.65 54.11 17.06
CA ILE A 15 -31.86 53.90 15.85
C ILE A 15 -32.78 54.16 14.67
N THR A 16 -32.66 55.34 14.07
CA THR A 16 -33.41 55.68 12.86
C THR A 16 -32.89 54.85 11.69
N ALA A 17 -33.76 54.46 10.76
CA ALA A 17 -33.39 53.63 9.60
C ALA A 17 -32.19 54.19 8.81
N ARG A 18 -31.99 55.52 8.82
CA ARG A 18 -30.84 56.20 8.20
C ARG A 18 -29.51 55.85 8.89
N ARG A 19 -29.48 55.69 10.22
CA ARG A 19 -28.26 55.31 10.95
C ARG A 19 -27.90 53.85 10.75
N LEU A 20 -28.91 52.97 10.63
CA LEU A 20 -28.70 51.56 10.30
C LEU A 20 -28.14 51.40 8.87
N ALA A 21 -28.69 52.14 7.91
CA ALA A 21 -28.20 52.15 6.53
C ALA A 21 -26.75 52.65 6.43
N ALA A 22 -26.40 53.72 7.16
CA ALA A 22 -25.02 54.22 7.20
C ALA A 22 -24.04 53.21 7.82
N LEU A 23 -24.47 52.49 8.87
CA LEU A 23 -23.64 51.50 9.54
C LEU A 23 -23.41 50.26 8.67
N LEU A 24 -24.43 49.82 7.92
CA LEU A 24 -24.31 48.75 6.93
C LEU A 24 -23.40 49.16 5.74
N LEU A 25 -23.48 50.42 5.30
CA LEU A 25 -22.60 50.94 4.26
C LEU A 25 -21.14 51.00 4.74
N CYS A 26 -20.90 51.41 5.99
CA CYS A 26 -19.54 51.39 6.55
C CYS A 26 -18.99 49.97 6.68
N LEU A 27 -19.82 49.01 7.10
CA LEU A 27 -19.42 47.60 7.18
C LEU A 27 -19.11 47.00 5.80
N SER A 28 -19.89 47.35 4.76
CA SER A 28 -19.62 46.86 3.40
C SER A 28 -18.34 47.45 2.82
N LEU A 29 -18.06 48.72 3.06
CA LEU A 29 -16.80 49.36 2.66
C LEU A 29 -15.60 48.77 3.39
N LEU A 30 -15.74 48.45 4.68
CA LEU A 30 -14.68 47.83 5.47
C LEU A 30 -14.38 46.39 5.02
N ALA A 31 -15.43 45.64 4.62
CA ALA A 31 -15.26 44.32 4.02
C ALA A 31 -14.55 44.38 2.67
N LEU A 32 -14.89 45.35 1.81
CA LEU A 32 -14.22 45.57 0.53
C LEU A 32 -12.74 45.95 0.71
N ALA A 33 -12.43 46.80 1.70
CA ALA A 33 -11.04 47.15 2.04
C ALA A 33 -10.25 45.93 2.52
N PHE A 34 -10.84 45.06 3.34
CA PHE A 34 -10.21 43.82 3.79
C PHE A 34 -9.91 42.86 2.64
N ILE A 35 -10.83 42.72 1.68
CA ILE A 35 -10.62 41.89 0.49
C ILE A 35 -9.46 42.45 -0.34
N ALA A 36 -9.41 43.78 -0.55
CA ALA A 36 -8.33 44.42 -1.29
C ALA A 36 -6.95 44.21 -0.63
N LEU A 37 -6.87 44.38 0.70
CA LEU A 37 -5.64 44.17 1.48
C LEU A 37 -5.15 42.71 1.43
N LEU A 38 -6.06 41.73 1.47
CA LEU A 38 -5.73 40.31 1.36
C LEU A 38 -5.24 39.93 -0.05
N THR A 39 -5.77 40.57 -1.10
CA THR A 39 -5.31 40.32 -2.48
C THR A 39 -3.93 40.93 -2.78
N SER A 40 -3.49 41.95 -2.04
CA SER A 40 -2.16 42.55 -2.19
C SER A 40 -1.02 41.81 -1.46
N ALA A 41 -1.33 40.78 -0.65
CA ALA A 41 -0.35 40.01 0.12
C ALA A 41 0.06 38.67 -0.52
N VAL A 42 -0.38 38.39 -1.76
CA VAL A 42 0.03 37.20 -2.52
C VAL A 42 1.24 37.54 -3.40
N PRO A 43 2.42 36.94 -3.19
CA PRO A 43 3.55 37.14 -4.08
C PRO A 43 3.25 36.55 -5.48
N LEU A 44 3.43 37.37 -6.51
CA LEU A 44 3.34 36.98 -7.92
C LEU A 44 4.39 35.91 -8.24
N SER A 45 3.93 34.70 -8.56
CA SER A 45 4.74 33.70 -9.25
C SER A 45 4.84 34.04 -10.75
N PRO A 46 5.96 33.70 -11.44
CA PRO A 46 6.28 34.27 -12.74
C PRO A 46 5.40 33.73 -13.88
N SER A 47 5.18 34.65 -14.82
CA SER A 47 4.38 34.63 -16.05
C SER A 47 4.31 33.33 -16.87
N LEU A 48 3.09 32.92 -17.19
CA LEU A 48 2.73 32.26 -18.45
C LEU A 48 2.27 33.34 -19.45
N ALA A 49 3.22 34.00 -20.09
CA ALA A 49 2.97 34.92 -21.19
C ALA A 49 3.80 34.50 -22.40
N ALA A 50 3.32 33.48 -23.11
CA ALA A 50 3.56 33.26 -24.53
C ALA A 50 2.66 32.10 -24.96
N HIS A 51 1.59 32.39 -25.68
CA HIS A 51 1.15 31.70 -26.90
C HIS A 51 -0.20 32.29 -27.31
N ASP A 52 -0.11 33.44 -27.96
CA ASP A 52 -1.20 34.07 -28.69
C ASP A 52 -1.37 33.33 -30.03
N ARG A 53 -2.48 32.61 -30.20
CA ARG A 53 -2.98 32.17 -31.52
C ARG A 53 -4.49 32.34 -31.59
N ARG A 54 -4.86 33.42 -32.28
CA ARG A 54 -6.13 33.72 -32.99
C ARG A 54 -7.13 32.56 -33.04
N ILE A 55 -8.24 32.73 -32.33
CA ILE A 55 -9.47 31.93 -32.49
C ILE A 55 -10.15 32.37 -33.79
N ALA A 56 -10.10 31.54 -34.82
CA ALA A 56 -10.99 31.66 -35.97
C ALA A 56 -12.33 31.01 -35.59
N VAL A 57 -13.42 31.77 -35.69
CA VAL A 57 -14.80 31.32 -35.48
C VAL A 57 -15.32 30.70 -36.78
N PRO A 58 -15.69 29.41 -36.85
CA PRO A 58 -16.49 28.89 -37.95
C PRO A 58 -17.98 29.01 -37.62
N ARG A 59 -18.73 29.56 -38.58
CA ARG A 59 -20.20 29.66 -38.58
C ARG A 59 -20.86 28.29 -38.39
N ALA A 60 -21.87 28.26 -37.52
CA ALA A 60 -22.75 27.13 -37.31
C ALA A 60 -23.58 26.80 -38.58
N SER A 61 -23.62 25.51 -38.93
CA SER A 61 -24.63 24.92 -39.79
C SER A 61 -25.41 23.90 -38.95
N LEU A 62 -26.71 24.15 -38.79
CA LEU A 62 -27.64 23.33 -38.01
C LEU A 62 -28.16 22.19 -38.89
N SER A 63 -27.73 20.95 -38.61
CA SER A 63 -28.51 19.77 -38.99
C SER A 63 -28.10 18.52 -38.20
N ASN A 64 -29.11 17.89 -37.60
CA ASN A 64 -29.17 16.54 -37.02
C ASN A 64 -28.64 16.31 -35.59
N LEU A 65 -29.54 16.54 -34.63
CA LEU A 65 -29.45 16.09 -33.24
C LEU A 65 -29.61 14.55 -33.15
N SER A 66 -28.66 13.89 -32.48
CA SER A 66 -28.80 12.52 -31.95
C SER A 66 -28.33 12.54 -30.48
N PRO A 67 -29.14 12.14 -29.47
CA PRO A 67 -28.87 12.53 -28.08
C PRO A 67 -27.78 11.74 -27.32
N LEU A 68 -27.06 10.78 -27.94
CA LEU A 68 -26.16 9.88 -27.20
C LEU A 68 -24.84 9.53 -27.91
N ARG A 69 -24.30 10.42 -28.75
CA ARG A 69 -22.97 10.20 -29.36
C ARG A 69 -22.05 11.38 -29.05
N GLN A 70 -21.04 11.16 -28.21
CA GLN A 70 -19.96 12.14 -28.02
C GLN A 70 -19.16 12.23 -29.33
N THR A 71 -18.97 13.46 -29.81
CA THR A 71 -18.18 13.78 -31.00
C THR A 71 -16.71 13.51 -30.73
N ALA A 72 -16.08 12.70 -31.59
CA ALA A 72 -14.67 12.38 -31.55
C ALA A 72 -13.83 13.64 -31.83
N ASN A 73 -13.31 14.25 -30.77
CA ASN A 73 -12.14 15.12 -30.85
C ASN A 73 -10.91 14.26 -30.56
N THR A 74 -9.85 14.45 -31.33
CA THR A 74 -8.59 13.73 -31.27
C THR A 74 -8.03 13.73 -29.84
N PRO A 75 -7.63 12.57 -29.28
CA PRO A 75 -7.12 12.50 -27.91
C PRO A 75 -5.83 13.33 -27.77
N PRO A 76 -5.56 13.90 -26.58
CA PRO A 76 -4.34 14.65 -26.31
C PRO A 76 -3.09 13.78 -26.58
N PRO A 77 -1.97 14.39 -27.03
CA PRO A 77 -0.77 13.66 -27.40
C PRO A 77 -0.22 12.84 -26.22
N ARG A 78 0.31 11.65 -26.56
CA ARG A 78 1.09 10.78 -25.66
C ARG A 78 2.17 11.60 -24.98
N GLN A 79 2.12 11.72 -23.65
CA GLN A 79 3.16 12.37 -22.87
C GLN A 79 4.41 11.49 -22.91
N GLY A 80 5.49 12.03 -23.48
CA GLY A 80 6.69 11.32 -23.88
C GLY A 80 7.70 11.06 -22.75
N ASP A 81 7.26 10.44 -21.65
CA ASP A 81 8.17 9.86 -20.66
C ASP A 81 8.15 8.32 -20.73
N ASP A 82 7.81 7.78 -21.91
CA ASP A 82 8.02 6.38 -22.28
C ASP A 82 9.52 6.14 -22.54
N HIS A 83 10.31 6.09 -21.46
CA HIS A 83 11.58 5.37 -21.52
C HIS A 83 11.30 3.88 -21.66
N GLY A 84 11.16 3.45 -22.92
CA GLY A 84 11.41 2.09 -23.36
C GLY A 84 10.25 1.12 -23.13
N ARG A 85 9.45 0.94 -24.18
CA ARG A 85 8.80 -0.33 -24.56
C ARG A 85 8.28 -1.15 -23.37
N ASP A 86 7.05 -0.83 -22.96
CA ASP A 86 6.07 -1.82 -22.54
C ASP A 86 4.68 -1.19 -22.67
N ASP A 87 4.00 -1.48 -23.79
CA ASP A 87 2.56 -1.26 -23.91
C ASP A 87 1.84 -2.18 -22.90
N HIS A 88 1.71 -1.74 -21.64
CA HIS A 88 1.01 -2.51 -20.62
C HIS A 88 -0.51 -2.44 -20.84
N GLU A 89 -1.00 -3.12 -21.87
CA GLU A 89 -2.41 -3.39 -22.10
C GLU A 89 -2.88 -4.44 -21.06
N TYR A 90 -3.44 -3.98 -19.94
CA TYR A 90 -4.02 -4.87 -18.94
C TYR A 90 -5.51 -5.05 -19.26
N ALA A 91 -5.87 -6.22 -19.80
CA ALA A 91 -7.26 -6.59 -20.15
C ALA A 91 -7.98 -5.61 -21.10
N GLY A 92 -7.26 -5.07 -22.10
CA GLY A 92 -7.82 -4.12 -23.08
C GLY A 92 -8.04 -2.69 -22.57
N SER A 93 -7.48 -2.36 -21.40
CA SER A 93 -7.46 -1.00 -20.84
C SER A 93 -6.02 -0.49 -20.73
N SER A 94 -5.78 0.71 -21.23
CA SER A 94 -4.54 1.45 -21.00
C SER A 94 -4.72 2.31 -19.74
N TRP A 95 -3.63 2.63 -19.06
CA TRP A 95 -3.70 3.54 -17.91
C TRP A 95 -2.89 4.82 -18.14
N SER A 96 -3.19 5.81 -17.34
CA SER A 96 -2.46 7.07 -17.23
C SER A 96 -2.34 7.43 -15.77
N VAL A 97 -1.21 8.02 -15.41
CA VAL A 97 -1.03 8.64 -14.10
C VAL A 97 -1.36 10.11 -14.21
N ASP A 98 -2.25 10.61 -13.36
CA ASP A 98 -2.58 12.04 -13.28
C ASP A 98 -2.86 12.41 -11.82
N SER A 99 -2.37 13.56 -11.36
CA SER A 99 -2.63 14.06 -10.00
C SER A 99 -4.12 14.38 -9.78
N ARG A 100 -4.87 14.60 -10.86
CA ARG A 100 -6.32 14.85 -10.88
C ARG A 100 -7.17 13.58 -10.82
N TRP A 101 -6.59 12.42 -10.54
CA TRP A 101 -7.32 11.14 -10.46
C TRP A 101 -8.50 11.15 -9.47
N LEU A 102 -8.46 12.01 -8.43
CA LEU A 102 -9.57 12.27 -7.49
C LEU A 102 -10.44 13.49 -7.82
N SER A 103 -10.18 14.22 -8.91
CA SER A 103 -11.01 15.39 -9.25
C SER A 103 -12.28 15.02 -10.01
N VAL A 104 -12.38 13.80 -10.55
CA VAL A 104 -13.55 13.32 -11.28
C VAL A 104 -13.89 11.86 -10.93
N PRO A 105 -15.17 11.48 -10.94
CA PRO A 105 -15.58 10.10 -10.69
C PRO A 105 -15.12 9.13 -11.77
N PHE A 106 -15.17 9.52 -13.05
CA PHE A 106 -14.89 8.64 -14.18
C PHE A 106 -13.62 9.05 -14.91
N SER A 107 -12.74 8.09 -15.17
CA SER A 107 -11.46 8.31 -15.88
C SER A 107 -11.66 8.91 -17.27
N SER A 108 -12.72 8.49 -17.97
CA SER A 108 -13.09 8.99 -19.30
C SER A 108 -13.31 10.50 -19.36
N SER A 109 -13.66 11.14 -18.24
CA SER A 109 -13.84 12.60 -18.17
C SER A 109 -12.52 13.36 -18.31
N LEU A 110 -11.39 12.74 -17.96
CA LEU A 110 -10.04 13.31 -18.12
C LEU A 110 -9.38 12.84 -19.41
N THR A 111 -9.49 11.54 -19.73
CA THR A 111 -8.77 10.92 -20.85
C THR A 111 -9.45 11.13 -22.20
N GLN A 112 -10.76 11.44 -22.20
CA GLN A 112 -11.63 11.40 -23.38
C GLN A 112 -11.68 10.02 -24.07
N ASP A 113 -11.11 8.99 -23.44
CA ASP A 113 -11.08 7.62 -23.90
C ASP A 113 -11.70 6.73 -22.82
N SER A 114 -12.79 6.06 -23.19
CA SER A 114 -13.52 5.16 -22.30
C SER A 114 -12.74 3.90 -21.94
N ARG A 115 -11.65 3.58 -22.64
CA ARG A 115 -10.77 2.44 -22.31
C ARG A 115 -9.58 2.82 -21.44
N ARG A 116 -9.35 4.12 -21.21
CA ARG A 116 -8.19 4.59 -20.45
C ARG A 116 -8.55 4.91 -19.00
N VAL A 117 -7.78 4.37 -18.08
CA VAL A 117 -7.97 4.51 -16.63
C VAL A 117 -7.00 5.52 -16.05
N VAL A 118 -7.45 6.37 -15.13
CA VAL A 118 -6.59 7.34 -14.43
C VAL A 118 -6.26 6.84 -13.04
N LEU A 119 -4.99 6.60 -12.78
CA LEU A 119 -4.49 6.05 -11.52
C LEU A 119 -3.78 7.13 -10.69
N PRO A 120 -3.77 6.99 -9.35
CA PRO A 120 -3.00 7.88 -8.48
C PRO A 120 -1.51 7.87 -8.83
N PRO A 121 -0.83 9.03 -8.80
CA PRO A 121 0.62 9.04 -8.90
C PRO A 121 1.23 8.22 -7.77
N LEU A 122 2.22 7.41 -8.13
CA LEU A 122 3.02 6.67 -7.17
C LEU A 122 3.99 7.64 -6.53
N ARG A 123 3.98 7.71 -5.19
CA ARG A 123 4.97 8.48 -4.47
C ARG A 123 6.34 7.88 -4.75
N GLN A 124 7.32 8.74 -5.02
CA GLN A 124 8.69 8.29 -5.14
C GLN A 124 9.15 7.78 -3.77
N ARG A 125 9.50 6.49 -3.71
CA ARG A 125 9.98 5.84 -2.50
C ARG A 125 11.42 6.28 -2.23
N GLN A 126 11.68 6.70 -0.99
CA GLN A 126 13.04 7.05 -0.59
C GLN A 126 13.90 5.79 -0.52
N PRO A 127 15.16 5.84 -0.98
CA PRO A 127 16.03 4.68 -0.95
C PRO A 127 16.44 4.34 0.48
N ILE A 128 16.53 3.05 0.77
CA ILE A 128 17.21 2.52 1.94
C ILE A 128 18.26 1.52 1.49
N TYR A 129 19.47 1.69 2.00
CA TYR A 129 20.63 0.92 1.60
C TYR A 129 20.94 -0.16 2.61
N CYS A 130 21.37 -1.31 2.13
CA CYS A 130 22.02 -2.34 2.93
C CYS A 130 23.32 -2.72 2.25
N TYR A 131 24.43 -2.73 2.99
CA TYR A 131 25.69 -3.21 2.46
C TYR A 131 25.81 -4.72 2.68
N TYR A 132 26.12 -5.45 1.62
CA TYR A 132 26.36 -6.88 1.63
C TYR A 132 27.60 -7.21 0.80
N ASP A 133 28.55 -7.89 1.43
CA ASP A 133 29.80 -8.28 0.79
C ASP A 133 29.71 -9.71 0.28
N THR A 134 29.69 -9.85 -1.05
CA THR A 134 29.64 -11.15 -1.73
C THR A 134 30.94 -11.95 -1.61
N THR A 135 32.03 -11.34 -1.15
CA THR A 135 33.35 -12.00 -1.06
C THR A 135 33.54 -12.80 0.24
N VAL A 136 32.64 -12.64 1.21
CA VAL A 136 32.78 -13.22 2.55
C VAL A 136 32.12 -14.61 2.67
N SER A 137 31.20 -14.98 1.79
CA SER A 137 30.52 -16.28 1.87
C SER A 137 31.41 -17.43 1.40
N GLU A 138 31.68 -18.39 2.29
CA GLU A 138 32.61 -19.49 2.03
C GLU A 138 31.98 -20.63 1.21
N SER A 139 30.66 -20.81 1.28
CA SER A 139 29.93 -21.88 0.59
C SER A 139 28.69 -21.40 -0.16
N ARG A 140 28.29 -22.13 -1.21
CA ARG A 140 27.04 -21.88 -1.96
C ARG A 140 25.81 -21.90 -1.07
N ASP A 141 25.83 -22.74 -0.04
CA ASP A 141 24.72 -22.91 0.90
C ASP A 141 24.53 -21.67 1.78
N GLU A 142 25.63 -21.08 2.24
CA GLU A 142 25.62 -19.81 2.96
C GLU A 142 25.14 -18.66 2.07
N THR A 143 25.68 -18.55 0.85
CA THR A 143 25.27 -17.50 -0.08
C THR A 143 23.77 -17.54 -0.36
N GLU A 144 23.19 -18.74 -0.49
CA GLU A 144 21.74 -18.88 -0.72
C GLU A 144 20.93 -18.47 0.52
N ALA A 145 21.34 -18.92 1.71
CA ALA A 145 20.68 -18.53 2.96
C ALA A 145 20.75 -17.01 3.21
N GLU A 146 21.86 -16.36 2.85
CA GLU A 146 22.01 -14.90 2.93
C GLU A 146 21.11 -14.18 1.92
N LYS A 147 21.01 -14.68 0.68
CA LYS A 147 20.10 -14.13 -0.34
C LYS A 147 18.65 -14.23 0.07
N GLU A 148 18.23 -15.35 0.65
CA GLU A 148 16.87 -15.52 1.18
C GLU A 148 16.57 -14.49 2.28
N LEU A 149 17.51 -14.27 3.21
CA LEU A 149 17.36 -13.27 4.26
C LEU A 149 17.32 -11.84 3.69
N LEU A 150 18.17 -11.52 2.71
CA LEU A 150 18.15 -10.23 2.01
C LEU A 150 16.85 -10.02 1.24
N LEU A 151 16.26 -11.07 0.67
CA LEU A 151 14.95 -10.99 0.01
C LEU A 151 13.85 -10.63 1.01
N THR A 152 13.84 -11.27 2.19
CA THR A 152 12.92 -10.91 3.29
C THR A 152 13.13 -9.45 3.72
N TRP A 153 14.38 -9.01 3.87
CA TRP A 153 14.70 -7.61 4.18
C TRP A 153 14.17 -6.64 3.12
N ARG A 154 14.37 -6.93 1.82
CA ARG A 154 13.86 -6.11 0.71
C ARG A 154 12.33 -6.02 0.77
N ARG A 155 11.64 -7.15 0.95
CA ARG A 155 10.17 -7.19 1.04
C ARG A 155 9.66 -6.33 2.21
N ALA A 156 10.24 -6.47 3.39
CA ALA A 156 9.81 -5.74 4.58
C ALA A 156 9.97 -4.22 4.43
N TRP A 157 11.11 -3.75 3.91
CA TRP A 157 11.34 -2.33 3.67
C TRP A 157 10.52 -1.77 2.51
N TRP A 158 10.26 -2.60 1.49
CA TRP A 158 9.34 -2.26 0.41
C TRP A 158 7.91 -2.07 0.92
N ALA A 159 7.36 -3.01 1.68
CA ALA A 159 6.03 -2.87 2.28
C ALA A 159 5.95 -1.62 3.17
N SER A 160 7.06 -1.27 3.84
CA SER A 160 7.18 -0.10 4.73
C SER A 160 7.35 1.26 4.01
N GLY A 161 7.26 1.31 2.68
CA GLY A 161 7.24 2.57 1.93
C GLY A 161 8.60 3.00 1.35
N PHE A 162 9.64 2.17 1.47
CA PHE A 162 10.99 2.50 0.99
C PHE A 162 11.33 1.75 -0.29
N ARG A 163 12.41 2.17 -0.96
CA ARG A 163 13.03 1.45 -2.08
C ARG A 163 14.32 0.78 -1.57
N PRO A 164 14.30 -0.52 -1.30
CA PRO A 164 15.46 -1.23 -0.78
C PRO A 164 16.53 -1.40 -1.87
N VAL A 165 17.78 -1.09 -1.57
CA VAL A 165 18.92 -1.19 -2.49
C VAL A 165 20.08 -1.89 -1.78
N VAL A 166 20.55 -3.00 -2.35
CA VAL A 166 21.70 -3.72 -1.81
C VAL A 166 22.98 -3.18 -2.46
N LEU A 167 23.86 -2.64 -1.62
CA LEU A 167 25.18 -2.14 -2.01
C LEU A 167 26.22 -3.23 -1.78
N ASN A 168 27.28 -3.19 -2.60
CA ASN A 168 28.41 -4.09 -2.50
C ASN A 168 29.72 -3.31 -2.70
N GLU A 169 30.84 -4.03 -2.60
CA GLU A 169 32.17 -3.46 -2.77
C GLU A 169 32.37 -2.79 -4.15
N ALA A 170 31.69 -3.27 -5.20
CA ALA A 170 31.78 -2.67 -6.53
C ALA A 170 31.19 -1.25 -6.58
N VAL A 171 30.23 -0.93 -5.71
CA VAL A 171 29.73 0.45 -5.53
C VAL A 171 30.78 1.29 -4.81
N ALA A 172 31.38 0.76 -3.73
CA ALA A 172 32.45 1.46 -3.00
C ALA A 172 33.65 1.82 -3.89
N LYS A 173 34.03 0.91 -4.81
CA LYS A 173 35.12 1.12 -5.79
C LYS A 173 34.92 2.31 -6.72
N ARG A 174 33.69 2.81 -6.86
CA ARG A 174 33.38 4.02 -7.65
C ARG A 174 33.67 5.31 -6.88
N ASN A 175 33.82 5.23 -5.56
CA ASN A 175 34.15 6.39 -4.74
C ASN A 175 35.62 6.80 -4.98
N PRO A 176 35.92 8.10 -5.24
CA PRO A 176 37.29 8.58 -5.42
C PRO A 176 38.24 8.24 -4.25
N ARG A 177 37.74 8.19 -3.02
CA ARG A 177 38.52 7.91 -1.81
C ARG A 177 38.83 6.42 -1.60
N TYR A 178 38.26 5.53 -2.41
CA TYR A 178 38.51 4.10 -2.28
C TYR A 178 39.99 3.74 -2.51
N ALA A 179 40.69 4.48 -3.37
CA ALA A 179 42.13 4.31 -3.58
C ALA A 179 42.96 4.67 -2.33
N GLU A 180 42.51 5.65 -1.54
CA GLU A 180 43.14 6.05 -0.28
C GLU A 180 42.90 4.99 0.81
N LEU A 181 41.65 4.48 0.93
CA LEU A 181 41.31 3.41 1.86
C LEU A 181 42.18 2.16 1.66
N ARG A 182 42.49 1.80 0.40
CA ARG A 182 43.35 0.65 0.09
C ARG A 182 44.81 0.81 0.54
N ARG A 183 45.28 2.04 0.68
CA ARG A 183 46.65 2.34 1.11
C ARG A 183 46.76 2.52 2.62
N LEU A 184 45.62 2.64 3.29
CA LEU A 184 45.50 2.79 4.73
C LEU A 184 45.91 1.49 5.42
N ASP A 185 46.82 1.61 6.37
CA ASP A 185 47.14 0.53 7.28
C ASP A 185 46.08 0.53 8.39
N SER A 186 45.17 -0.43 8.33
CA SER A 186 44.03 -0.55 9.24
C SER A 186 43.59 -2.00 9.38
N ASP A 187 42.88 -2.31 10.47
CA ASP A 187 42.34 -3.65 10.67
C ASP A 187 41.28 -3.99 9.62
N ASP A 188 41.15 -5.27 9.30
CA ASP A 188 40.20 -5.76 8.29
C ASP A 188 38.75 -5.38 8.61
N HIS A 189 38.38 -5.33 9.90
CA HIS A 189 37.05 -4.91 10.35
C HIS A 189 36.79 -3.43 10.04
N VAL A 190 37.73 -2.55 10.39
CA VAL A 190 37.66 -1.11 10.12
C VAL A 190 37.63 -0.86 8.61
N ARG A 191 38.46 -1.58 7.84
CA ARG A 191 38.48 -1.47 6.37
C ARG A 191 37.15 -1.88 5.74
N LYS A 192 36.53 -2.97 6.21
CA LYS A 192 35.21 -3.41 5.75
C LYS A 192 34.15 -2.37 6.07
N ASP A 193 34.19 -1.77 7.27
CA ASP A 193 33.23 -0.75 7.64
C ASP A 193 33.38 0.55 6.83
N LEU A 194 34.61 1.03 6.67
CA LEU A 194 34.90 2.17 5.79
C LEU A 194 34.45 1.89 4.35
N THR A 195 34.60 0.66 3.86
CA THR A 195 34.10 0.26 2.54
C THR A 195 32.58 0.37 2.45
N ARG A 196 31.85 -0.09 3.49
CA ARG A 196 30.40 0.09 3.62
C ARG A 196 30.00 1.57 3.56
N TRP A 197 30.71 2.43 4.27
CA TRP A 197 30.45 3.87 4.30
C TRP A 197 30.78 4.57 2.99
N LEU A 198 31.87 4.19 2.30
CA LEU A 198 32.19 4.70 0.97
C LEU A 198 31.13 4.31 -0.07
N ALA A 199 30.59 3.08 0.01
CA ALA A 199 29.47 2.67 -0.83
C ALA A 199 28.24 3.55 -0.56
N TRP A 200 27.97 3.88 0.70
CA TRP A 200 26.86 4.75 1.08
C TRP A 200 27.03 6.18 0.58
N GLU A 201 28.21 6.77 0.76
CA GLU A 201 28.56 8.12 0.26
C GLU A 201 28.40 8.20 -1.26
N THR A 202 28.78 7.14 -1.98
CA THR A 202 28.63 7.06 -3.45
C THR A 202 27.17 7.21 -3.90
N MET A 203 26.22 6.82 -3.04
CA MET A 203 24.78 6.94 -3.33
C MET A 203 24.20 8.32 -3.00
N GLY A 204 24.99 9.24 -2.44
CA GLY A 204 24.56 10.60 -2.14
C GLY A 204 23.79 10.76 -0.82
N GLY A 205 24.01 9.86 0.15
CA GLY A 205 23.33 9.85 1.45
C GLY A 205 22.00 9.09 1.45
N GLY A 206 21.20 9.23 2.51
CA GLY A 206 19.94 8.53 2.69
C GLY A 206 19.88 7.74 3.99
N LEU A 207 19.28 6.55 3.95
CA LEU A 207 19.21 5.62 5.08
C LEU A 207 20.12 4.41 4.82
N MET A 208 20.92 4.01 5.80
CA MET A 208 21.71 2.78 5.77
C MET A 208 21.25 1.87 6.91
N ALA A 209 20.84 0.65 6.58
CA ALA A 209 20.42 -0.36 7.54
C ALA A 209 21.18 -1.66 7.34
N HIS A 210 21.45 -2.36 8.44
CA HIS A 210 21.95 -3.72 8.40
C HIS A 210 20.83 -4.70 7.96
N TYR A 211 21.18 -5.80 7.31
CA TYR A 211 20.19 -6.79 6.81
C TYR A 211 19.42 -7.51 7.94
N THR A 212 19.88 -7.41 9.18
CA THR A 212 19.19 -7.92 10.38
C THR A 212 18.36 -6.85 11.10
N LEU A 213 18.18 -5.67 10.51
CA LEU A 213 17.28 -4.63 11.00
C LEU A 213 16.06 -4.52 10.08
N LEU A 214 14.88 -4.81 10.62
CA LEU A 214 13.64 -4.87 9.84
C LEU A 214 12.54 -3.99 10.45
N PRO A 215 11.69 -3.37 9.61
CA PRO A 215 10.51 -2.67 10.06
C PRO A 215 9.41 -3.69 10.39
N THR A 216 8.90 -3.67 11.63
CA THR A 216 7.82 -4.55 12.08
C THR A 216 6.50 -3.81 12.29
N LEU A 217 6.51 -2.49 12.40
CA LEU A 217 5.29 -1.66 12.48
C LEU A 217 5.25 -0.60 11.37
N PRO A 218 4.06 -0.30 10.81
CA PRO A 218 3.95 0.64 9.71
C PRO A 218 4.09 2.11 10.10
N ASP A 219 3.52 2.50 11.25
CA ASP A 219 3.47 3.91 11.65
C ASP A 219 4.40 4.21 12.83
N ASP A 220 5.47 4.92 12.50
CA ASP A 220 6.37 5.57 13.43
C ASP A 220 6.68 6.97 12.87
N PRO A 221 6.61 8.04 13.67
CA PRO A 221 6.88 9.41 13.20
C PRO A 221 8.23 9.57 12.50
N THR A 222 9.25 8.79 12.92
CA THR A 222 10.59 8.83 12.33
C THR A 222 10.57 8.27 10.91
N LEU A 223 10.06 7.04 10.73
CA LEU A 223 9.96 6.43 9.40
C LEU A 223 9.03 7.21 8.47
N SER A 224 7.92 7.75 8.99
CA SER A 224 7.03 8.65 8.26
C SER A 224 7.75 9.91 7.74
N SER A 225 8.67 10.47 8.53
CA SER A 225 9.51 11.62 8.11
C SER A 225 10.53 11.24 7.05
N PHE A 226 11.17 10.07 7.21
CA PHE A 226 12.10 9.57 6.20
C PHE A 226 11.43 9.24 4.88
N ARG A 227 10.20 8.70 4.86
CA ARG A 227 9.44 8.50 3.63
C ARG A 227 9.19 9.81 2.86
N ARG A 228 9.11 10.94 3.56
CA ARG A 228 8.99 12.29 2.97
C ARG A 228 10.33 12.89 2.52
N GLY A 229 11.45 12.19 2.71
CA GLY A 229 12.79 12.67 2.37
C GLY A 229 13.39 13.65 3.38
N GLN A 230 12.82 13.74 4.59
CA GLN A 230 13.34 14.60 5.66
C GLN A 230 14.50 13.88 6.36
N LEU A 231 15.74 14.13 5.90
CA LEU A 231 16.95 13.50 6.45
C LEU A 231 17.67 14.42 7.46
N PRO A 232 18.16 13.87 8.59
CA PRO A 232 19.03 14.60 9.53
C PRO A 232 20.41 14.86 8.92
N ASN A 233 21.31 15.55 9.63
CA ASN A 233 22.71 15.72 9.20
C ASN A 233 23.42 14.36 9.13
N LEU A 234 23.71 13.78 10.30
CA LEU A 234 24.17 12.41 10.48
C LEU A 234 23.67 11.93 11.83
N MET A 235 22.89 10.87 11.82
CA MET A 235 22.15 10.40 12.98
C MET A 235 22.37 8.90 13.19
N ARG A 236 22.53 8.52 14.45
CA ARG A 236 22.56 7.13 14.91
C ARG A 236 21.65 6.95 16.12
N TRP A 237 21.33 5.70 16.42
CA TRP A 237 20.43 5.35 17.51
C TRP A 237 21.14 4.46 18.52
N GLN A 238 21.16 4.91 19.78
CA GLN A 238 21.94 4.24 20.82
C GLN A 238 21.55 2.76 20.99
N ALA A 239 20.26 2.44 20.94
CA ALA A 239 19.79 1.06 21.10
C ALA A 239 19.97 0.19 19.83
N LEU A 240 20.28 0.79 18.68
CA LEU A 240 20.52 0.07 17.42
C LEU A 240 22.02 -0.06 17.07
N GLY A 241 22.89 0.71 17.74
CA GLY A 241 24.31 0.75 17.43
C GLY A 241 24.54 1.02 15.94
N ASP A 242 25.29 0.13 15.30
CA ASP A 242 25.73 0.29 13.89
C ASP A 242 24.75 -0.30 12.88
N ALA A 243 23.58 -0.72 13.36
CA ALA A 243 22.58 -1.35 12.53
C ALA A 243 21.78 -0.32 11.72
N PHE A 244 21.76 0.95 12.12
CA PHE A 244 20.97 1.99 11.45
C PHE A 244 21.64 3.36 11.48
N PHE A 245 21.77 3.96 10.31
CA PHE A 245 22.24 5.34 10.13
C PHE A 245 21.32 6.10 9.19
N ALA A 246 21.16 7.39 9.43
CA ALA A 246 20.51 8.32 8.51
C ALA A 246 21.39 9.55 8.36
N GLY A 247 21.55 10.04 7.13
CA GLY A 247 22.37 11.23 6.94
C GLY A 247 22.35 11.79 5.52
N ARG A 248 22.73 13.06 5.45
CA ARG A 248 23.00 13.77 4.20
C ARG A 248 24.43 13.52 3.73
N ASN A 249 24.63 13.67 2.43
CA ASN A 249 25.92 13.37 1.79
C ASN A 249 27.07 14.17 2.42
N GLU A 250 26.86 15.45 2.72
CA GLU A 250 27.92 16.33 3.25
C GLU A 250 28.43 15.86 4.60
N SER A 251 27.52 15.47 5.49
CA SER A 251 27.85 14.98 6.84
C SER A 251 28.49 13.59 6.80
N ILE A 252 28.02 12.70 5.92
CA ILE A 252 28.64 11.38 5.69
C ILE A 252 30.07 11.55 5.16
N SER A 253 30.26 12.44 4.17
CA SER A 253 31.57 12.74 3.60
C SER A 253 32.55 13.32 4.62
N ALA A 254 32.06 14.18 5.52
CA ALA A 254 32.85 14.74 6.61
C ALA A 254 33.27 13.66 7.61
N ALA A 255 32.34 12.78 8.02
CA ALA A 255 32.64 11.69 8.94
C ALA A 255 33.68 10.72 8.35
N ILE A 256 33.54 10.33 7.08
CA ILE A 256 34.51 9.46 6.38
C ILE A 256 35.89 10.12 6.34
N ARG A 257 35.96 11.42 6.03
CA ARG A 257 37.24 12.14 5.97
C ARG A 257 37.95 12.12 7.33
N GLN A 258 37.23 12.47 8.40
CA GLN A 258 37.77 12.43 9.75
C GLN A 258 38.21 11.03 10.15
N ALA A 259 37.42 10.01 9.79
CA ALA A 259 37.74 8.61 10.06
C ALA A 259 39.01 8.12 9.36
N MET A 260 39.33 8.65 8.17
CA MET A 260 40.50 8.27 7.39
C MET A 260 41.76 9.08 7.77
N GLU A 261 41.64 10.11 8.60
CA GLU A 261 42.79 10.83 9.14
C GLU A 261 43.51 9.99 10.21
N PRO A 262 44.84 10.11 10.40
CA PRO A 262 45.58 9.30 11.37
C PRO A 262 45.03 9.36 12.80
N ALA A 263 44.58 10.54 13.23
CA ALA A 263 43.95 10.72 14.54
C ALA A 263 42.59 10.01 14.62
N GLY A 264 41.76 10.10 13.58
CA GLY A 264 40.46 9.41 13.54
C GLY A 264 40.61 7.90 13.44
N LEU A 265 41.57 7.39 12.66
CA LEU A 265 41.85 5.97 12.55
C LEU A 265 42.21 5.34 13.90
N SER A 266 42.97 6.06 14.72
CA SER A 266 43.35 5.58 16.06
C SER A 266 42.16 5.45 17.03
N LEU A 267 41.02 6.07 16.70
CA LEU A 267 39.78 5.98 17.49
C LEU A 267 38.85 4.85 17.01
N LEU A 268 39.10 4.28 15.83
CA LEU A 268 38.27 3.21 15.25
C LEU A 268 38.78 1.85 15.73
N GLU A 269 38.21 1.33 16.82
CA GLU A 269 38.53 -0.03 17.25
C GLU A 269 37.88 -1.06 16.32
N THR A 270 36.61 -0.85 15.99
CA THR A 270 35.82 -1.80 15.19
C THR A 270 34.95 -1.15 14.13
N SER A 271 34.50 0.09 14.34
CA SER A 271 33.45 0.69 13.53
C SER A 271 33.47 2.21 13.54
N MET A 272 32.89 2.81 12.51
CA MET A 272 32.63 4.26 12.41
C MET A 272 31.82 4.83 13.58
N SER A 273 31.12 3.99 14.34
CA SER A 273 30.41 4.39 15.56
C SER A 273 31.30 4.66 16.76
N ASP A 274 32.58 4.29 16.69
CA ASP A 274 33.59 4.55 17.73
C ASP A 274 34.08 6.00 17.68
N LEU A 275 33.79 6.71 16.58
CA LEU A 275 34.10 8.14 16.45
C LEU A 275 33.36 8.99 17.49
N PRO A 276 33.91 10.18 17.83
CA PRO A 276 33.33 11.06 18.82
C PRO A 276 31.86 11.41 18.54
N GLY A 277 31.06 11.50 19.60
CA GLY A 277 29.61 11.66 19.51
C GLY A 277 29.13 13.02 19.00
N ASP A 278 30.00 14.02 18.87
CA ASP A 278 29.70 15.32 18.28
C ASP A 278 29.41 15.25 16.77
N LEU A 279 29.89 14.21 16.09
CA LEU A 279 29.57 13.93 14.69
C LEU A 279 28.18 13.34 14.48
N PHE A 280 27.59 12.77 15.53
CA PHE A 280 26.34 12.03 15.44
C PHE A 280 25.25 12.67 16.30
N GLU A 281 24.15 13.03 15.65
CA GLU A 281 22.91 13.25 16.36
C GLU A 281 22.44 11.91 16.98
N LEU A 282 22.28 11.86 18.30
CA LEU A 282 21.80 10.69 19.01
C LEU A 282 20.28 10.73 19.16
N GLY A 283 19.59 9.72 18.60
CA GLY A 283 18.16 9.55 18.74
C GLY A 283 17.75 8.35 19.58
N ASN A 284 16.49 8.38 20.03
CA ASN A 284 15.79 7.21 20.57
C ASN A 284 15.40 6.27 19.43
N ALA A 285 15.68 4.97 19.59
CA ALA A 285 15.43 4.00 18.52
C ALA A 285 13.95 4.00 18.10
N PRO A 286 13.66 4.01 16.78
CA PRO A 286 12.29 3.96 16.29
C PRO A 286 11.58 2.72 16.83
N ALA A 287 10.38 2.90 17.38
CA ALA A 287 9.61 1.79 17.96
C ALA A 287 9.23 0.73 16.90
N SER A 288 9.23 1.11 15.62
CA SER A 288 8.91 0.26 14.48
C SER A 288 10.06 -0.62 14.00
N LEU A 289 11.29 -0.48 14.52
CA LEU A 289 12.45 -1.22 14.04
C LEU A 289 12.86 -2.35 14.99
N ALA A 290 12.94 -3.56 14.45
CA ALA A 290 13.40 -4.76 15.12
C ALA A 290 14.84 -5.09 14.71
N SER A 291 15.74 -5.21 15.69
CA SER A 291 17.13 -5.57 15.47
C SER A 291 17.43 -7.01 15.91
N TYR A 292 17.98 -7.82 15.02
CA TYR A 292 18.36 -9.22 15.27
C TYR A 292 19.88 -9.38 15.29
N THR A 293 20.57 -8.61 16.13
CA THR A 293 22.02 -8.73 16.30
C THR A 293 22.39 -10.03 17.04
N PRO A 294 23.63 -10.54 16.87
CA PRO A 294 24.08 -11.74 17.59
C PRO A 294 23.88 -11.66 19.11
N ALA A 295 24.05 -10.48 19.71
CA ALA A 295 23.80 -10.26 21.14
C ALA A 295 22.32 -10.46 21.51
N ILE A 296 21.40 -9.96 20.69
CA ILE A 296 19.96 -10.13 20.89
C ILE A 296 19.56 -11.59 20.66
N LEU A 297 20.11 -12.25 19.64
CA LEU A 297 19.85 -13.67 19.37
C LEU A 297 20.23 -14.55 20.56
N ARG A 298 21.45 -14.39 21.11
CA ARG A 298 21.88 -15.14 22.30
C ARG A 298 21.01 -14.89 23.53
N LYS A 299 20.54 -13.64 23.70
CA LYS A 299 19.75 -13.24 24.88
C LYS A 299 18.28 -13.67 24.80
N LYS A 300 17.65 -13.57 23.63
CA LYS A 300 16.19 -13.72 23.47
C LYS A 300 15.78 -14.94 22.64
N TYR A 301 16.65 -15.44 21.75
CA TYR A 301 16.31 -16.45 20.74
C TYR A 301 17.33 -17.59 20.71
N GLY A 302 17.48 -18.28 21.86
CA GLY A 302 18.49 -19.32 22.09
C GLY A 302 18.55 -20.39 21.00
N LYS A 303 17.40 -20.94 20.58
CA LYS A 303 17.36 -21.98 19.52
C LYS A 303 17.94 -21.52 18.17
N VAL A 304 17.74 -20.24 17.83
CA VAL A 304 18.34 -19.67 16.62
C VAL A 304 19.83 -19.46 16.82
N ALA A 305 20.26 -19.01 18.00
CA ALA A 305 21.69 -18.90 18.33
C ALA A 305 22.40 -20.26 18.26
N GLU A 306 21.80 -21.32 18.81
CA GLU A 306 22.28 -22.71 18.71
C GLU A 306 22.35 -23.19 17.25
N SER A 307 21.40 -22.75 16.40
CA SER A 307 21.42 -23.10 14.97
C SER A 307 22.67 -22.57 14.25
N PHE A 308 23.25 -21.45 14.70
CA PHE A 308 24.52 -20.92 14.18
C PHE A 308 25.73 -21.74 14.63
N GLU A 309 25.64 -22.49 15.73
CA GLU A 309 26.72 -23.39 16.19
C GLU A 309 26.83 -24.63 15.29
N GLN A 310 25.74 -25.05 14.65
CA GLN A 310 25.73 -26.17 13.70
C GLN A 310 26.38 -25.79 12.36
N SER A 311 25.92 -24.69 11.77
CA SER A 311 26.54 -24.05 10.61
C SER A 311 25.96 -22.66 10.41
N ARG A 312 26.73 -21.78 9.77
CA ARG A 312 26.27 -20.43 9.43
C ARG A 312 25.03 -20.45 8.54
N ALA A 313 25.00 -21.31 7.53
CA ALA A 313 23.85 -21.46 6.64
C ALA A 313 22.58 -21.91 7.38
N HIS A 314 22.69 -22.88 8.30
CA HIS A 314 21.56 -23.34 9.10
C HIS A 314 21.06 -22.24 10.06
N GLY A 315 21.97 -21.51 10.71
CA GLY A 315 21.65 -20.35 11.53
C GLY A 315 20.91 -19.26 10.75
N LEU A 316 21.38 -18.91 9.55
CA LEU A 316 20.75 -17.91 8.69
C LEU A 316 19.34 -18.31 8.22
N ARG A 317 19.12 -19.57 7.85
CA ARG A 317 17.78 -20.07 7.49
C ARG A 317 16.83 -20.04 8.69
N SER A 318 17.30 -20.48 9.85
CA SER A 318 16.55 -20.45 11.11
C SER A 318 16.18 -19.01 11.49
N LEU A 319 17.13 -18.07 11.33
CA LEU A 319 16.92 -16.64 11.52
C LEU A 319 15.91 -16.07 10.52
N ASN A 320 16.01 -16.41 9.23
CA ASN A 320 15.08 -15.93 8.20
C ASN A 320 13.65 -16.39 8.50
N ARG A 321 13.45 -17.66 8.88
CA ARG A 321 12.13 -18.17 9.30
C ARG A 321 11.59 -17.41 10.51
N LEU A 322 12.40 -17.22 11.55
CA LEU A 322 12.02 -16.44 12.74
C LEU A 322 11.61 -15.01 12.37
N ILE A 323 12.41 -14.32 11.55
CA ILE A 323 12.14 -12.95 11.11
C ILE A 323 10.84 -12.88 10.31
N ASN A 324 10.64 -13.79 9.36
CA ASN A 324 9.42 -13.83 8.56
C ASN A 324 8.17 -14.04 9.43
N THR A 325 8.25 -14.95 10.40
CA THR A 325 7.18 -15.16 11.40
C THR A 325 6.94 -13.92 12.24
N HIS A 326 7.99 -13.24 12.70
CA HIS A 326 7.85 -12.01 13.48
C HIS A 326 7.20 -10.88 12.67
N LEU A 327 7.55 -10.71 11.38
CA LEU A 327 6.89 -9.75 10.50
C LEU A 327 5.40 -10.08 10.33
N HIS A 328 5.08 -11.35 10.12
CA HIS A 328 3.70 -11.82 9.99
C HIS A 328 2.89 -11.62 11.29
N ILE A 329 3.46 -11.95 12.45
CA ILE A 329 2.84 -11.72 13.77
C ILE A 329 2.63 -10.22 14.01
N SER A 330 3.60 -9.37 13.67
CA SER A 330 3.43 -7.93 13.82
C SER A 330 2.34 -7.38 12.90
N TRP A 331 2.14 -7.97 11.72
CA TRP A 331 0.99 -7.66 10.86
C TRP A 331 -0.34 -8.13 11.47
N GLN A 332 -0.42 -9.38 11.95
CA GLN A 332 -1.65 -9.91 12.58
C GLN A 332 -2.07 -9.08 13.81
N ASN A 333 -1.10 -8.66 14.64
CA ASN A 333 -1.35 -7.86 15.84
C ASN A 333 -1.89 -6.45 15.54
N GLN A 334 -1.75 -5.94 14.31
CA GLN A 334 -2.35 -4.66 13.90
C GLN A 334 -3.87 -4.77 13.71
N PHE A 335 -4.38 -5.97 13.43
CA PHE A 335 -5.79 -6.20 13.13
C PHE A 335 -6.43 -7.14 14.17
N PRO A 336 -6.58 -6.70 15.43
CA PRO A 336 -7.07 -7.57 16.51
C PRO A 336 -8.48 -8.12 16.29
N ASN A 337 -9.27 -7.49 15.40
CA ASN A 337 -10.62 -7.95 15.07
C ASN A 337 -10.65 -8.94 13.88
N GLY A 338 -9.50 -9.19 13.24
CA GLY A 338 -9.35 -10.19 12.19
C GLY A 338 -9.36 -9.64 10.76
N ILE A 339 -9.72 -10.52 9.82
CA ILE A 339 -9.75 -10.26 8.39
C ILE A 339 -11.20 -10.36 7.90
N GLU A 340 -11.64 -9.37 7.13
CA GLU A 340 -12.95 -9.37 6.47
C GLU A 340 -12.78 -9.57 4.96
N VAL A 341 -13.36 -10.64 4.42
CA VAL A 341 -13.42 -10.89 2.97
C VAL A 341 -14.79 -10.48 2.47
N LEU A 342 -14.86 -9.39 1.70
CA LEU A 342 -16.14 -8.84 1.29
C LEU A 342 -16.88 -9.82 0.37
N LYS A 343 -18.12 -10.17 0.74
CA LYS A 343 -19.05 -11.00 -0.04
C LYS A 343 -20.33 -10.23 -0.41
N PRO A 344 -20.28 -9.22 -1.29
CA PRO A 344 -21.48 -8.51 -1.74
C PRO A 344 -22.39 -9.46 -2.52
N ARG A 345 -23.71 -9.39 -2.29
CA ARG A 345 -24.69 -10.35 -2.87
C ARG A 345 -24.40 -11.81 -2.49
N PRO A 346 -24.43 -12.13 -1.19
CA PRO A 346 -23.84 -13.36 -0.68
C PRO A 346 -24.56 -14.64 -1.08
N GLU A 347 -25.72 -14.55 -1.72
CA GLU A 347 -26.53 -15.68 -2.17
C GLU A 347 -25.82 -16.53 -3.24
N HIS A 348 -25.17 -15.88 -4.21
CA HIS A 348 -24.63 -16.55 -5.42
C HIS A 348 -23.22 -16.08 -5.82
N THR A 349 -22.43 -15.61 -4.86
CA THR A 349 -21.09 -15.03 -5.12
C THR A 349 -19.99 -15.68 -4.30
N THR A 350 -20.18 -16.92 -3.88
CA THR A 350 -19.23 -17.62 -3.01
C THR A 350 -17.97 -18.00 -3.77
N GLU A 351 -18.12 -18.53 -4.97
CA GLU A 351 -16.99 -18.89 -5.83
C GLU A 351 -16.21 -17.64 -6.28
N MET A 352 -16.91 -16.52 -6.47
CA MET A 352 -16.29 -15.24 -6.82
C MET A 352 -15.22 -14.80 -5.82
N ILE A 353 -15.39 -15.12 -4.53
CA ILE A 353 -14.49 -14.71 -3.45
C ILE A 353 -13.54 -15.81 -2.97
N SER A 354 -13.55 -16.98 -3.61
CA SER A 354 -12.85 -18.18 -3.13
C SER A 354 -11.33 -17.95 -2.99
N SER A 355 -10.70 -17.27 -3.95
CA SER A 355 -9.27 -16.93 -3.90
C SER A 355 -8.96 -15.94 -2.77
N ALA A 356 -9.75 -14.87 -2.63
CA ALA A 356 -9.60 -13.91 -1.54
C ALA A 356 -9.80 -14.55 -0.16
N LEU A 357 -10.74 -15.50 -0.05
CA LEU A 357 -11.00 -16.25 1.17
C LEU A 357 -9.83 -17.18 1.51
N LYS A 358 -9.26 -17.87 0.52
CA LYS A 358 -8.06 -18.68 0.68
C LYS A 358 -6.87 -17.85 1.16
N LEU A 359 -6.65 -16.68 0.56
CA LEU A 359 -5.60 -15.76 1.00
C LEU A 359 -5.82 -15.30 2.45
N ALA A 360 -7.05 -14.94 2.81
CA ALA A 360 -7.38 -14.57 4.20
C ALA A 360 -7.09 -15.71 5.19
N GLN A 361 -7.42 -16.95 4.82
CA GLN A 361 -7.13 -18.13 5.64
C GLN A 361 -5.62 -18.36 5.79
N GLN A 362 -4.85 -18.19 4.71
CA GLN A 362 -3.38 -18.26 4.75
C GLN A 362 -2.78 -17.21 5.67
N LEU A 363 -3.24 -15.96 5.57
CA LEU A 363 -2.81 -14.84 6.43
C LEU A 363 -3.24 -15.03 7.89
N ALA A 364 -4.37 -15.68 8.14
CA ALA A 364 -4.87 -15.99 9.48
C ALA A 364 -4.15 -17.19 10.13
N SER A 365 -3.54 -18.06 9.32
CA SER A 365 -2.80 -19.22 9.78
C SER A 365 -1.43 -18.84 10.37
N CYS A 366 -0.84 -19.71 11.19
CA CYS A 366 0.50 -19.47 11.73
C CYS A 366 1.58 -20.06 10.81
N SER A 367 2.58 -19.26 10.46
CA SER A 367 3.78 -19.69 9.74
C SER A 367 4.67 -20.59 10.60
N ASP A 368 5.32 -21.59 10.01
CA ASP A 368 6.33 -22.42 10.70
C ASP A 368 7.50 -21.56 11.23
N SER A 369 7.91 -21.81 12.48
CA SER A 369 8.94 -21.04 13.17
C SER A 369 9.74 -21.93 14.12
N PRO A 370 11.07 -21.73 14.24
CA PRO A 370 11.87 -22.40 15.26
C PRO A 370 11.43 -22.06 16.69
N MET A 371 10.76 -20.92 16.87
CA MET A 371 10.27 -20.40 18.15
C MET A 371 8.88 -19.77 17.98
N PRO A 372 7.80 -20.57 17.94
CA PRO A 372 6.46 -20.08 17.61
C PRO A 372 5.84 -19.16 18.68
N SER A 373 6.32 -19.23 19.92
CA SER A 373 5.80 -18.44 21.06
C SER A 373 6.55 -17.13 21.30
N THR A 374 7.40 -16.68 20.37
CA THR A 374 8.20 -15.47 20.56
C THR A 374 7.67 -14.28 19.77
N CYS A 375 8.02 -13.10 20.27
CA CYS A 375 7.72 -11.82 19.65
C CYS A 375 8.98 -11.16 19.09
N PRO A 376 8.82 -10.17 18.17
CA PRO A 376 9.92 -9.32 17.73
C PRO A 376 10.66 -8.64 18.88
N PRO A 377 11.97 -8.36 18.74
CA PRO A 377 12.81 -7.79 19.79
C PRO A 377 12.31 -6.45 20.37
N ASN A 378 11.65 -5.64 19.54
CA ASN A 378 11.09 -4.32 19.84
C ASN A 378 9.64 -4.37 20.37
N GLN A 379 9.00 -5.55 20.36
CA GLN A 379 7.61 -5.74 20.77
C GLN A 379 7.48 -6.89 21.77
N PRO A 380 7.98 -6.77 23.01
CA PRO A 380 7.94 -7.86 23.97
C PRO A 380 6.51 -8.29 24.34
N ASP A 381 5.53 -7.37 24.26
CA ASP A 381 4.13 -7.60 24.66
C ASP A 381 3.21 -8.00 23.49
N CYS A 382 3.77 -8.49 22.38
CA CYS A 382 2.96 -8.93 21.24
C CYS A 382 2.12 -10.17 21.59
N ARG A 383 1.07 -10.47 20.82
CA ARG A 383 0.36 -11.75 20.90
C ARG A 383 0.97 -12.70 19.87
N PRO A 384 1.67 -13.78 20.29
CA PRO A 384 2.18 -14.77 19.35
C PRO A 384 1.04 -15.47 18.62
N CYS A 385 1.31 -15.95 17.40
CA CYS A 385 0.34 -16.71 16.64
C CYS A 385 0.15 -18.10 17.27
N VAL A 386 -1.10 -18.47 17.58
CA VAL A 386 -1.44 -19.77 18.15
C VAL A 386 -2.34 -20.54 17.20
N ALA A 387 -1.88 -21.69 16.70
CA ALA A 387 -2.61 -22.49 15.71
C ALA A 387 -3.98 -22.98 16.21
N THR A 388 -4.17 -23.13 17.53
CA THR A 388 -5.44 -23.53 18.13
C THR A 388 -6.50 -22.42 18.13
N ALA A 389 -6.07 -21.16 18.04
CA ALA A 389 -6.91 -19.97 18.03
C ALA A 389 -6.45 -19.02 16.91
N PRO A 390 -6.68 -19.39 15.64
CA PRO A 390 -6.27 -18.56 14.51
C PRO A 390 -7.05 -17.24 14.49
N MET A 391 -6.50 -16.26 13.78
CA MET A 391 -7.15 -14.97 13.55
C MET A 391 -8.52 -15.17 12.90
N ARG A 392 -9.53 -14.42 13.35
CA ARG A 392 -10.90 -14.55 12.84
C ARG A 392 -10.95 -14.09 11.37
N VAL A 393 -11.58 -14.89 10.52
CA VAL A 393 -11.92 -14.53 9.14
C VAL A 393 -13.43 -14.49 9.01
N THR A 394 -13.99 -13.39 8.53
CA THR A 394 -15.44 -13.22 8.29
C THR A 394 -15.72 -12.79 6.86
N THR A 395 -16.97 -12.98 6.41
CA THR A 395 -17.41 -12.67 5.04
C THR A 395 -18.58 -11.69 4.98
N PRO A 396 -18.41 -10.43 5.45
CA PRO A 396 -19.49 -9.45 5.45
C PRO A 396 -19.83 -8.99 4.03
N SER A 397 -21.06 -8.58 3.81
CA SER A 397 -21.50 -8.07 2.50
C SER A 397 -21.10 -6.62 2.22
N ARG A 398 -20.75 -5.86 3.27
CA ARG A 398 -20.52 -4.41 3.20
C ARG A 398 -19.13 -4.08 3.73
N TYR A 399 -18.50 -3.07 3.14
CA TYR A 399 -17.20 -2.58 3.58
C TYR A 399 -17.35 -1.64 4.79
N LEU A 400 -16.51 -1.85 5.80
CA LEU A 400 -16.37 -1.00 6.98
C LEU A 400 -14.98 -0.37 6.98
N ASN A 401 -14.91 0.94 7.19
CA ASN A 401 -13.64 1.64 7.33
C ASN A 401 -13.17 1.57 8.79
N SER A 402 -12.43 0.51 9.12
CA SER A 402 -11.87 0.28 10.46
C SER A 402 -10.36 0.10 10.38
N SER A 403 -9.62 0.60 11.37
CA SER A 403 -8.19 0.34 11.50
C SER A 403 -7.87 -0.99 12.19
N LEU A 404 -8.85 -1.63 12.82
CA LEU A 404 -8.67 -2.86 13.60
C LEU A 404 -8.92 -4.13 12.79
N ILE A 405 -9.32 -3.99 11.52
CA ILE A 405 -9.69 -5.07 10.62
C ILE A 405 -8.92 -4.88 9.32
N PHE A 406 -8.42 -5.97 8.77
CA PHE A 406 -7.89 -5.98 7.41
C PHE A 406 -8.97 -6.43 6.43
N SER A 407 -9.30 -5.62 5.44
CA SER A 407 -10.39 -5.94 4.49
C SER A 407 -9.85 -6.40 3.13
N ILE A 408 -10.27 -7.57 2.67
CA ILE A 408 -9.98 -8.05 1.30
C ILE A 408 -11.26 -7.92 0.48
N GLY A 409 -11.24 -7.03 -0.51
CA GLY A 409 -12.37 -6.80 -1.39
C GLY A 409 -12.16 -7.43 -2.77
N THR A 410 -13.13 -8.22 -3.22
CA THR A 410 -13.13 -8.76 -4.58
C THR A 410 -14.02 -7.92 -5.47
N VAL A 411 -13.44 -7.33 -6.51
CA VAL A 411 -14.12 -6.46 -7.47
C VAL A 411 -14.41 -7.26 -8.74
N PRO A 412 -15.67 -7.66 -8.99
CA PRO A 412 -16.07 -8.31 -10.21
C PRO A 412 -16.32 -7.31 -11.33
N HIS A 413 -16.12 -7.77 -12.56
CA HIS A 413 -16.66 -7.13 -13.74
C HIS A 413 -18.20 -7.20 -13.70
N PRO A 414 -18.93 -6.16 -14.17
CA PRO A 414 -20.40 -6.19 -14.18
C PRO A 414 -21.01 -7.43 -14.87
N TRP A 415 -20.32 -7.92 -15.91
CA TRP A 415 -20.68 -9.18 -16.60
C TRP A 415 -20.64 -10.39 -15.68
N THR A 416 -19.55 -10.57 -14.94
CA THR A 416 -19.36 -11.67 -13.99
C THR A 416 -20.42 -11.63 -12.91
N LEU A 417 -20.66 -10.47 -12.32
CA LEU A 417 -21.68 -10.31 -11.30
C LEU A 417 -23.08 -10.57 -11.86
N ALA A 418 -23.39 -10.12 -13.09
CA ALA A 418 -24.69 -10.37 -13.70
C ALA A 418 -24.98 -11.86 -13.91
N LEU A 419 -23.98 -12.66 -14.32
CA LEU A 419 -24.14 -14.11 -14.48
C LEU A 419 -24.35 -14.81 -13.13
N LEU A 420 -23.52 -14.48 -12.15
CA LEU A 420 -23.51 -15.10 -10.82
C LEU A 420 -24.75 -14.71 -9.99
N ASP A 421 -25.01 -13.41 -9.79
CA ASP A 421 -26.13 -12.90 -8.98
C ASP A 421 -27.51 -13.38 -9.47
N ASN A 422 -27.62 -13.70 -10.77
CA ASN A 422 -28.86 -14.17 -11.38
C ASN A 422 -28.85 -15.67 -11.69
N MET A 423 -27.74 -16.38 -11.48
CA MET A 423 -27.55 -17.79 -11.83
C MET A 423 -27.97 -18.12 -13.27
N ARG A 424 -27.51 -17.30 -14.24
CA ARG A 424 -27.83 -17.44 -15.67
C ARG A 424 -26.56 -17.51 -16.50
N GLU A 425 -26.60 -18.32 -17.56
CA GLU A 425 -25.49 -18.45 -18.51
C GLU A 425 -25.40 -17.30 -19.53
N SER A 426 -26.51 -16.62 -19.81
CA SER A 426 -26.55 -15.50 -20.74
C SER A 426 -27.71 -14.56 -20.44
N PHE A 427 -27.64 -13.36 -21.01
CA PHE A 427 -28.68 -12.34 -20.93
C PHE A 427 -28.76 -11.56 -22.25
N ASN A 428 -29.74 -10.66 -22.37
CA ASN A 428 -29.94 -9.84 -23.57
C ASN A 428 -30.18 -8.36 -23.18
N VAL A 429 -30.26 -7.48 -24.17
CA VAL A 429 -30.44 -6.04 -23.94
C VAL A 429 -31.76 -5.71 -23.22
N SER A 430 -32.82 -6.50 -23.45
CA SER A 430 -34.10 -6.32 -22.76
C SER A 430 -33.95 -6.56 -21.26
N TRP A 431 -33.23 -7.63 -20.88
CA TRP A 431 -32.92 -7.93 -19.49
C TRP A 431 -32.12 -6.80 -18.83
N ILE A 432 -31.08 -6.29 -19.50
CA ILE A 432 -30.28 -5.15 -18.98
C ILE A 432 -31.18 -3.96 -18.67
N ARG A 433 -32.09 -3.60 -19.57
CA ARG A 433 -32.92 -2.39 -19.42
C ARG A 433 -34.09 -2.55 -18.44
N ARG A 434 -34.64 -3.76 -18.29
CA ARG A 434 -35.91 -3.99 -17.57
C ARG A 434 -35.75 -4.69 -16.23
N GLU A 435 -34.74 -5.55 -16.08
CA GLU A 435 -34.55 -6.40 -14.91
C GLU A 435 -33.28 -6.06 -14.14
N SER A 436 -32.21 -5.66 -14.82
CA SER A 436 -30.92 -5.42 -14.15
C SER A 436 -30.90 -4.10 -13.36
N SER A 437 -30.42 -4.17 -12.12
CA SER A 437 -30.16 -2.98 -11.31
C SER A 437 -28.86 -2.28 -11.73
N ARG A 438 -28.76 -0.97 -11.48
CA ARG A 438 -27.56 -0.18 -11.79
C ARG A 438 -26.56 -0.24 -10.65
N ASP A 439 -25.30 -0.46 -11.02
CA ASP A 439 -24.14 -0.49 -10.12
C ASP A 439 -24.40 -1.31 -8.83
N PRO A 440 -24.90 -2.57 -8.97
CA PRO A 440 -25.34 -3.37 -7.83
C PRO A 440 -24.21 -3.67 -6.86
N TRP A 441 -22.97 -3.84 -7.34
CA TRP A 441 -21.83 -4.18 -6.48
C TRP A 441 -21.46 -3.00 -5.59
N LEU A 442 -21.18 -1.85 -6.20
CA LEU A 442 -20.71 -0.66 -5.51
C LEU A 442 -21.76 -0.14 -4.53
N THR A 443 -23.04 -0.26 -4.89
CA THR A 443 -24.16 0.10 -4.01
C THR A 443 -24.14 -0.70 -2.72
N VAL A 444 -23.95 -2.03 -2.79
CA VAL A 444 -23.91 -2.91 -1.62
C VAL A 444 -22.65 -2.67 -0.79
N VAL A 445 -21.47 -2.65 -1.43
CA VAL A 445 -20.18 -2.49 -0.73
C VAL A 445 -20.13 -1.20 0.07
N THR A 446 -20.59 -0.09 -0.51
CA THR A 446 -20.52 1.24 0.13
C THR A 446 -21.76 1.58 0.96
N GLN A 447 -22.74 0.68 1.07
CA GLN A 447 -24.01 0.95 1.76
C GLN A 447 -23.80 1.32 3.23
N ALA A 448 -22.86 0.66 3.92
CA ALA A 448 -22.58 0.93 5.33
C ALA A 448 -21.94 2.32 5.54
N LEU A 449 -21.16 2.81 4.57
CA LEU A 449 -20.45 4.09 4.66
C LEU A 449 -21.30 5.28 4.21
N LEU A 450 -22.12 5.09 3.16
CA LEU A 450 -22.80 6.18 2.46
C LEU A 450 -24.33 6.10 2.53
N GLY A 451 -24.89 5.02 3.06
CA GLY A 451 -26.33 4.75 3.03
C GLY A 451 -26.83 4.35 1.63
N THR A 452 -28.13 4.41 1.42
CA THR A 452 -28.81 3.96 0.18
C THR A 452 -29.04 5.09 -0.84
N GLY A 453 -29.24 6.32 -0.39
CA GLY A 453 -29.63 7.47 -1.23
C GLY A 453 -28.51 8.22 -1.94
N VAL A 454 -27.33 7.60 -2.14
CA VAL A 454 -26.14 8.25 -2.70
C VAL A 454 -25.89 7.82 -4.15
N SER A 455 -25.53 8.78 -5.01
CA SER A 455 -25.24 8.56 -6.43
C SER A 455 -24.00 7.69 -6.65
N GLY A 456 -23.97 6.94 -7.75
CA GLY A 456 -22.82 6.11 -8.13
C GLY A 456 -21.52 6.90 -8.19
N ALA A 457 -21.53 8.11 -8.75
CA ALA A 457 -20.36 8.99 -8.80
C ALA A 457 -19.74 9.25 -7.41
N ARG A 458 -20.56 9.56 -6.40
CA ARG A 458 -20.06 9.79 -5.04
C ARG A 458 -19.53 8.50 -4.40
N ARG A 459 -20.16 7.34 -4.68
CA ARG A 459 -19.68 6.04 -4.22
C ARG A 459 -18.31 5.68 -4.82
N ILE A 460 -18.10 5.94 -6.10
CA ILE A 460 -16.81 5.72 -6.78
C ILE A 460 -15.74 6.55 -6.10
N MET A 461 -16.01 7.83 -5.83
CA MET A 461 -15.04 8.72 -5.19
C MET A 461 -14.60 8.19 -3.82
N SER A 462 -15.56 7.82 -2.97
CA SER A 462 -15.24 7.26 -1.65
C SER A 462 -14.47 5.94 -1.73
N LEU A 463 -14.78 5.08 -2.70
CA LEU A 463 -14.03 3.83 -2.87
C LEU A 463 -12.64 4.07 -3.47
N LYS A 464 -12.49 5.01 -4.42
CA LYS A 464 -11.20 5.44 -4.96
C LYS A 464 -10.27 5.93 -3.86
N GLU A 465 -10.78 6.71 -2.92
CA GLU A 465 -10.03 7.13 -1.73
C GLU A 465 -9.63 5.95 -0.83
N ALA A 466 -10.51 4.97 -0.63
CA ALA A 466 -10.21 3.78 0.17
C ALA A 466 -9.16 2.87 -0.50
N VAL A 467 -9.26 2.64 -1.81
CA VAL A 467 -8.36 1.79 -2.60
C VAL A 467 -6.97 2.44 -2.75
N ALA A 468 -6.91 3.77 -2.86
CA ALA A 468 -5.67 4.49 -3.18
C ALA A 468 -4.89 4.99 -1.95
N ARG A 469 -5.26 4.59 -0.74
CA ARG A 469 -4.47 4.87 0.47
C ARG A 469 -3.02 4.43 0.27
N GLU A 470 -2.11 5.09 0.98
CA GLU A 470 -0.70 4.71 0.92
C GLU A 470 -0.54 3.26 1.38
N HIS A 471 0.31 2.47 0.70
CA HIS A 471 0.48 1.03 0.99
C HIS A 471 0.87 0.77 2.45
N VAL A 472 1.61 1.71 3.05
CA VAL A 472 2.01 1.63 4.47
C VAL A 472 0.84 1.83 5.43
N GLU A 473 -0.20 2.52 4.97
CA GLU A 473 -1.41 2.86 5.74
C GLU A 473 -2.65 2.08 5.25
N SER A 474 -2.48 1.13 4.32
CA SER A 474 -3.60 0.45 3.69
C SER A 474 -4.06 -0.73 4.54
N ASN A 475 -5.24 -0.59 5.13
CA ASN A 475 -5.92 -1.68 5.85
C ASN A 475 -6.82 -2.51 4.91
N SER A 476 -6.57 -2.43 3.60
CA SER A 476 -7.37 -3.15 2.61
C SER A 476 -6.58 -3.56 1.39
N LEU A 477 -6.93 -4.72 0.84
CA LEU A 477 -6.45 -5.25 -0.43
C LEU A 477 -7.64 -5.43 -1.38
N TRP A 478 -7.51 -4.99 -2.63
CA TRP A 478 -8.57 -5.10 -3.63
C TRP A 478 -8.11 -5.96 -4.81
N LEU A 479 -8.85 -7.06 -5.07
CA LEU A 479 -8.52 -8.09 -6.06
C LEU A 479 -9.60 -8.16 -7.15
N ALA A 480 -9.26 -8.75 -8.29
CA ALA A 480 -10.22 -9.03 -9.36
C ALA A 480 -10.89 -10.38 -9.10
N ALA A 481 -12.20 -10.50 -9.37
CA ALA A 481 -12.84 -11.83 -9.31
C ALA A 481 -12.36 -12.77 -10.42
N GLU A 482 -11.98 -12.22 -11.58
CA GLU A 482 -11.73 -13.00 -12.80
C GLU A 482 -10.26 -13.35 -13.02
N LYS A 483 -9.39 -13.12 -12.02
CA LYS A 483 -7.96 -13.37 -12.12
C LYS A 483 -7.47 -14.12 -10.91
N ASP A 484 -6.43 -14.92 -11.14
CA ASP A 484 -5.66 -15.53 -10.06
C ASP A 484 -5.03 -14.48 -9.15
N ASP A 485 -4.70 -14.92 -7.94
CA ASP A 485 -4.00 -14.10 -6.96
C ASP A 485 -2.67 -13.57 -7.51
N PRO A 486 -2.33 -12.29 -7.25
CA PRO A 486 -1.06 -11.74 -7.67
C PRO A 486 0.13 -12.51 -7.10
N ARG A 487 1.16 -12.77 -7.92
CA ARG A 487 2.39 -13.45 -7.45
C ARG A 487 3.26 -12.60 -6.53
N ASP A 488 2.98 -11.30 -6.44
CA ASP A 488 3.74 -10.30 -5.69
C ASP A 488 3.11 -9.93 -4.33
N LEU A 489 2.19 -10.75 -3.80
CA LEU A 489 1.58 -10.53 -2.48
C LEU A 489 2.62 -10.46 -1.35
N ASP A 490 3.71 -11.22 -1.44
CA ASP A 490 4.82 -11.15 -0.49
C ASP A 490 5.45 -9.75 -0.40
N TRP A 491 5.48 -9.01 -1.50
CA TRP A 491 5.97 -7.63 -1.53
C TRP A 491 4.94 -6.66 -0.96
N PHE A 492 3.64 -6.94 -1.14
CA PHE A 492 2.57 -6.14 -0.55
C PHE A 492 2.61 -6.21 0.98
N PHE A 493 2.71 -7.42 1.53
CA PHE A 493 2.72 -7.64 2.98
C PHE A 493 4.09 -7.42 3.63
N GLY A 494 5.18 -7.59 2.87
CA GLY A 494 6.54 -7.44 3.37
C GLY A 494 7.11 -8.70 4.03
N PHE A 495 6.36 -9.80 4.00
CA PHE A 495 6.76 -11.12 4.46
C PHE A 495 6.21 -12.18 3.50
N ALA A 496 6.80 -13.37 3.50
CA ALA A 496 6.30 -14.50 2.73
C ALA A 496 4.98 -15.01 3.32
N VAL A 497 3.92 -15.01 2.51
CA VAL A 497 2.59 -15.50 2.93
C VAL A 497 2.66 -17.02 3.16
N PRO A 498 2.16 -17.54 4.29
CA PRO A 498 2.21 -18.97 4.56
C PRO A 498 1.40 -19.77 3.53
N GLU A 499 2.04 -20.70 2.83
CA GLU A 499 1.33 -21.61 1.92
C GLU A 499 0.48 -22.64 2.70
N ARG A 500 0.97 -23.06 3.87
CA ARG A 500 0.32 -24.01 4.78
C ARG A 500 0.42 -23.49 6.21
N GLY A 501 -0.69 -23.55 6.93
CA GLY A 501 -0.70 -23.27 8.36
C GLY A 501 -0.08 -24.41 9.17
N MET A 502 0.45 -24.10 10.36
CA MET A 502 0.75 -25.13 11.36
C MET A 502 -0.51 -25.96 11.68
N ASP A 503 -0.31 -27.27 11.88
CA ASP A 503 -1.36 -28.16 12.37
C ASP A 503 -1.86 -27.67 13.74
N PRO A 504 -3.18 -27.47 13.94
CA PRO A 504 -3.73 -27.09 15.23
C PRO A 504 -3.51 -28.15 16.33
N GLY A 505 -2.94 -29.32 16.01
CA GLY A 505 -2.56 -30.35 16.98
C GLY A 505 -3.78 -30.95 17.67
N ARG A 506 -4.95 -30.86 17.04
CA ARG A 506 -6.18 -31.47 17.56
C ARG A 506 -6.07 -32.97 17.32
N SER A 507 -5.87 -33.74 18.37
CA SER A 507 -6.04 -35.19 18.29
C SER A 507 -7.51 -35.47 17.96
N GLU A 508 -7.76 -36.04 16.79
CA GLU A 508 -9.04 -36.68 16.54
C GLU A 508 -9.18 -37.79 17.60
N SER A 509 -10.12 -37.63 18.53
CA SER A 509 -10.32 -38.65 19.56
C SER A 509 -10.65 -39.96 18.85
N PRO A 510 -10.13 -41.12 19.29
CA PRO A 510 -10.39 -42.43 18.65
C PRO A 510 -11.84 -42.91 18.81
N VAL A 511 -12.75 -42.02 19.19
CA VAL A 511 -14.18 -42.29 19.35
C VAL A 511 -14.80 -42.34 17.95
N PRO A 512 -15.54 -43.42 17.60
CA PRO A 512 -16.26 -43.52 16.32
C PRO A 512 -17.09 -42.27 16.05
N ALA A 513 -17.00 -41.76 14.82
CA ALA A 513 -17.60 -40.49 14.38
C ALA A 513 -19.08 -40.35 14.79
N ASP A 514 -19.80 -41.46 14.84
CA ASP A 514 -21.21 -41.61 15.20
C ASP A 514 -21.54 -41.21 16.66
N ARG A 515 -20.55 -41.09 17.55
CA ARG A 515 -20.74 -40.62 18.94
C ARG A 515 -20.23 -39.21 19.19
N LEU A 516 -19.53 -38.60 18.24
CA LEU A 516 -19.29 -37.16 18.30
C LEU A 516 -20.66 -36.52 18.07
N ARG A 517 -21.22 -35.89 19.11
CA ARG A 517 -22.25 -34.87 18.87
C ARG A 517 -21.60 -33.86 17.94
N GLU A 518 -21.96 -33.89 16.66
CA GLU A 518 -21.70 -32.78 15.75
C GLU A 518 -22.11 -31.54 16.53
N SER A 519 -21.14 -30.73 16.95
CA SER A 519 -21.45 -29.41 17.43
C SER A 519 -22.05 -28.71 16.22
N LYS A 520 -23.38 -28.74 16.10
CA LYS A 520 -24.16 -27.81 15.29
C LYS A 520 -23.93 -26.42 15.89
N ALA A 521 -22.71 -25.92 15.79
CA ALA A 521 -22.49 -24.49 15.81
C ALA A 521 -23.21 -24.01 14.56
N GLU A 522 -24.39 -23.40 14.76
CA GLU A 522 -25.05 -22.70 13.67
C GLU A 522 -24.01 -21.78 13.03
N PRO A 523 -23.87 -21.80 11.69
CA PRO A 523 -22.94 -20.90 11.04
C PRO A 523 -23.25 -19.47 11.48
N ASP A 524 -22.22 -18.72 11.86
CA ASP A 524 -22.33 -17.33 12.30
C ASP A 524 -22.79 -16.45 11.14
N THR A 525 -24.09 -16.51 10.86
CA THR A 525 -24.80 -15.79 9.78
C THR A 525 -24.99 -14.30 10.08
N LEU A 526 -24.68 -13.88 11.32
CA LEU A 526 -24.72 -12.48 11.71
C LEU A 526 -23.56 -11.71 11.07
N HIS A 527 -22.38 -12.35 11.00
CA HIS A 527 -21.16 -11.75 10.44
C HIS A 527 -20.76 -12.32 9.09
N ASN A 528 -21.24 -13.52 8.74
CA ASN A 528 -21.00 -14.15 7.45
C ASN A 528 -22.27 -14.14 6.60
N GLY A 529 -22.10 -14.03 5.29
CA GLY A 529 -23.20 -14.27 4.35
C GLY A 529 -23.78 -15.70 4.48
N PRO A 530 -24.97 -15.97 3.91
CA PRO A 530 -25.50 -17.32 3.80
C PRO A 530 -24.43 -18.32 3.31
N VAL A 531 -24.37 -19.47 3.98
CA VAL A 531 -23.55 -20.60 3.55
C VAL A 531 -24.17 -21.14 2.26
N ALA A 532 -23.41 -21.12 1.17
CA ALA A 532 -23.88 -21.62 -0.11
C ALA A 532 -24.03 -23.14 -0.08
N SER A 533 -25.05 -23.65 -0.75
CA SER A 533 -25.23 -25.09 -0.91
C SER A 533 -24.20 -25.66 -1.90
N GLU A 534 -23.78 -26.92 -1.73
CA GLU A 534 -22.86 -27.58 -2.68
C GLU A 534 -23.38 -27.53 -4.13
N LYS A 535 -24.71 -27.59 -4.29
CA LYS A 535 -25.37 -27.50 -5.60
C LYS A 535 -25.24 -26.11 -6.24
N ASP A 536 -25.24 -25.05 -5.43
CA ASP A 536 -25.08 -23.68 -5.92
C ASP A 536 -23.61 -23.42 -6.28
N LEU A 537 -22.68 -23.87 -5.43
CA LEU A 537 -21.23 -23.79 -5.71
C LEU A 537 -20.85 -24.49 -7.03
N ALA A 538 -21.39 -25.69 -7.26
CA ALA A 538 -21.16 -26.44 -8.51
C ALA A 538 -21.66 -25.71 -9.76
N LYS A 539 -22.60 -24.77 -9.62
CA LYS A 539 -23.11 -23.94 -10.72
C LYS A 539 -22.39 -22.59 -10.84
N GLU A 540 -21.89 -22.02 -9.75
CA GLU A 540 -21.16 -20.76 -9.78
C GLU A 540 -19.82 -20.89 -10.54
N ALA A 541 -19.08 -21.99 -10.33
CA ALA A 541 -17.79 -22.23 -10.98
C ALA A 541 -17.81 -22.13 -12.52
N PRO A 542 -18.68 -22.85 -13.26
CA PRO A 542 -18.73 -22.74 -14.72
C PRO A 542 -19.20 -21.35 -15.20
N LEU A 543 -20.00 -20.63 -14.41
CA LEU A 543 -20.41 -19.26 -14.73
C LEU A 543 -19.24 -18.27 -14.60
N LEU A 544 -18.39 -18.44 -13.59
CA LEU A 544 -17.17 -17.63 -13.43
C LEU A 544 -16.18 -17.90 -14.56
N GLU A 545 -15.93 -19.15 -14.92
CA GLU A 545 -15.08 -19.53 -16.05
C GLU A 545 -15.61 -18.94 -17.38
N ARG A 546 -16.92 -19.03 -17.61
CA ARG A 546 -17.56 -18.40 -18.77
C ARG A 546 -17.37 -16.89 -18.77
N ALA A 547 -17.49 -16.24 -17.62
CA ALA A 547 -17.26 -14.79 -17.51
C ALA A 547 -15.83 -14.45 -17.91
N GLN A 548 -14.83 -15.18 -17.38
CA GLN A 548 -13.42 -15.01 -17.74
C GLN A 548 -13.21 -15.13 -19.27
N HIS A 549 -13.80 -16.14 -19.92
CA HIS A 549 -13.70 -16.33 -21.36
C HIS A 549 -14.29 -15.15 -22.17
N VAL A 550 -15.42 -14.58 -21.74
CA VAL A 550 -16.02 -13.41 -22.42
C VAL A 550 -15.16 -12.14 -22.23
N LEU A 551 -14.46 -12.01 -21.11
CA LEU A 551 -13.57 -10.87 -20.84
C LEU A 551 -12.29 -10.92 -21.66
N THR A 552 -11.72 -12.11 -21.87
CA THR A 552 -10.49 -12.30 -22.65
C THR A 552 -10.72 -12.22 -24.16
N ARG A 553 -11.97 -12.36 -24.62
CA ARG A 553 -12.29 -12.35 -26.05
C ARG A 553 -12.08 -10.99 -26.72
N THR A 554 -11.39 -11.02 -27.86
CA THR A 554 -11.15 -9.87 -28.74
C THR A 554 -11.97 -9.96 -30.03
N GLY A 555 -12.25 -8.83 -30.69
CA GLY A 555 -13.03 -8.77 -31.94
C GLY A 555 -14.40 -8.09 -31.81
N THR A 556 -15.28 -8.30 -32.79
CA THR A 556 -16.63 -7.71 -32.83
C THR A 556 -17.70 -8.80 -32.89
N THR A 557 -18.06 -9.35 -31.72
CA THR A 557 -19.15 -10.31 -31.58
C THR A 557 -20.34 -9.69 -30.86
N GLU A 558 -21.53 -10.30 -30.99
CA GLU A 558 -22.73 -9.84 -30.28
C GLU A 558 -22.54 -9.81 -28.76
N GLU A 559 -21.79 -10.77 -28.20
CA GLU A 559 -21.45 -10.78 -26.78
C GLU A 559 -20.59 -9.58 -26.37
N ILE A 560 -19.64 -9.13 -27.22
CA ILE A 560 -18.82 -7.95 -26.92
C ILE A 560 -19.67 -6.68 -26.97
N LYS A 561 -20.63 -6.58 -27.90
CA LYS A 561 -21.60 -5.46 -27.93
C LYS A 561 -22.49 -5.46 -26.69
N LEU A 562 -22.93 -6.64 -26.26
CA LEU A 562 -23.73 -6.81 -25.06
C LEU A 562 -22.92 -6.47 -23.80
N ARG A 563 -21.64 -6.88 -23.75
CA ARG A 563 -20.70 -6.53 -22.67
C ARG A 563 -20.54 -5.02 -22.56
N ALA A 564 -20.29 -4.33 -23.67
CA ALA A 564 -20.20 -2.88 -23.71
C ALA A 564 -21.51 -2.19 -23.26
N SER A 565 -22.66 -2.77 -23.61
CA SER A 565 -23.97 -2.26 -23.16
C SER A 565 -24.15 -2.40 -21.64
N LEU A 566 -23.67 -3.50 -21.07
CA LEU A 566 -23.71 -3.74 -19.62
C LEU A 566 -22.71 -2.86 -18.86
N GLU A 567 -21.51 -2.66 -19.39
CA GLU A 567 -20.52 -1.72 -18.86
C GLU A 567 -21.06 -0.29 -18.85
N ALA A 568 -21.75 0.13 -19.93
CA ALA A 568 -22.39 1.44 -20.01
C ALA A 568 -23.60 1.58 -19.08
N TRP A 569 -24.30 0.48 -18.75
CA TRP A 569 -25.37 0.48 -17.76
C TRP A 569 -24.82 0.57 -16.32
N ASN A 570 -23.67 -0.05 -16.07
CA ASN A 570 -22.98 -0.10 -14.77
C ASN A 570 -21.66 0.66 -14.83
N MET A 571 -21.74 1.96 -15.13
CA MET A 571 -20.55 2.80 -15.32
C MET A 571 -19.67 2.83 -14.07
N ALA A 572 -20.28 2.83 -12.88
CA ALA A 572 -19.56 2.95 -11.62
C ALA A 572 -18.85 1.66 -11.26
N ASP A 573 -19.53 0.51 -11.36
CA ASP A 573 -18.91 -0.80 -11.14
C ASP A 573 -17.79 -1.05 -12.15
N THR A 574 -17.99 -0.64 -13.42
CA THR A 574 -16.96 -0.73 -14.46
C THR A 574 -15.72 0.11 -14.13
N GLU A 575 -15.91 1.35 -13.70
CA GLU A 575 -14.81 2.25 -13.32
C GLU A 575 -14.02 1.67 -12.14
N VAL A 576 -14.70 1.14 -11.12
CA VAL A 576 -14.06 0.53 -9.95
C VAL A 576 -13.32 -0.74 -10.35
N TRP A 577 -13.94 -1.62 -11.14
CA TRP A 577 -13.28 -2.81 -11.67
C TRP A 577 -11.99 -2.42 -12.38
N ARG A 578 -12.00 -1.39 -13.22
CA ARG A 578 -10.78 -0.91 -13.89
C ARG A 578 -9.74 -0.32 -12.93
N ASN A 579 -10.15 0.35 -11.87
CA ASN A 579 -9.28 0.95 -10.85
C ASN A 579 -8.91 0.01 -9.69
N ARG A 580 -9.31 -1.27 -9.74
CA ARG A 580 -9.18 -2.23 -8.63
C ARG A 580 -7.77 -2.44 -8.12
N ARG A 581 -6.75 -2.15 -8.94
CA ARG A 581 -5.35 -2.29 -8.56
C ARG A 581 -4.57 -1.03 -8.88
N ARG A 582 -3.94 -0.48 -7.85
CA ARG A 582 -2.82 0.45 -8.02
C ARG A 582 -1.61 -0.37 -8.48
N PRO A 583 -0.95 -0.06 -9.60
CA PRO A 583 0.33 -0.64 -9.92
C PRO A 583 1.25 -0.33 -8.75
N THR A 584 1.76 -1.37 -8.09
CA THR A 584 2.95 -1.24 -7.25
C THR A 584 4.03 -0.71 -8.19
N SER A 585 4.68 0.40 -7.83
CA SER A 585 5.86 0.86 -8.58
C SER A 585 6.80 -0.34 -8.74
N ALA A 586 7.43 -0.52 -9.91
CA ALA A 586 8.35 -1.64 -10.15
C ALA A 586 9.30 -1.85 -8.94
N GLU A 587 9.43 -3.06 -8.42
CA GLU A 587 10.10 -4.19 -9.10
C GLU A 587 9.36 -5.55 -8.94
N PRO A 588 9.15 -6.27 -10.05
CA PRO A 588 9.42 -7.70 -10.06
C PRO A 588 10.28 -8.05 -11.29
N LEU A 589 11.60 -7.90 -11.16
CA LEU A 589 12.56 -8.72 -11.89
C LEU A 589 13.47 -9.37 -10.84
N ALA A 590 13.50 -10.70 -10.92
CA ALA A 590 14.34 -11.59 -10.13
C ALA A 590 15.83 -11.38 -10.43
#